data_AF-A0A8T7DM96-F1
#
_entry.id   AF-A0A8T7DM96-F1
#
_cell.length_a   1.000
_cell.length_b   1.000
_cell.length_c   1.000
_cell.angle_alpha   90.00
_cell.angle_beta   90.00
_cell.angle_gamma   90.00
#
_symmetry.space_group_name_H-M   'P 1'
#
loop_
_entity.id
_entity.type
_entity.pdbx_description
1 polymer ?
#
loop_
_entity_poly.entity_id
_entity_poly.type
_entity_poly.pdbx_seq_one_letter_code
_entity_poly.pdbx_strand_id
1 'polypeptide(L)'
;IIGDLAHTIEGSSLETIRHMVVSGLGITVLPCTAAGAHSYSQRLLCIRRFSNPVPHRTVALAWRVSFPRPKVIDAISSSIRACNLSCVKYTRTRKTAA
;
A
#
# COMPACT_ATOMS: atom_id res chain seq x y z
N ILE A 1 -31.30 -14.75 0.50
CA ILE A 1 -30.95 -15.18 1.88
C ILE A 1 -29.44 -15.39 1.86
N ILE A 2 -28.66 -14.31 1.92
CA ILE A 2 -28.10 -13.69 3.14
C ILE A 2 -27.31 -14.71 3.96
N GLY A 3 -25.99 -14.49 3.98
CA GLY A 3 -25.10 -14.94 5.04
C GLY A 3 -24.69 -16.40 4.96
N ASP A 4 -23.61 -16.67 4.22
CA ASP A 4 -22.55 -17.42 4.88
C ASP A 4 -21.28 -16.58 4.79
N LEU A 5 -20.67 -16.41 5.95
CA LEU A 5 -19.56 -15.51 6.22
C LEU A 5 -18.46 -15.84 5.21
N ALA A 6 -18.12 -14.88 4.34
CA ALA A 6 -16.82 -14.91 3.70
C ALA A 6 -15.83 -15.04 4.87
N HIS A 7 -15.30 -16.24 5.07
CA HIS A 7 -14.29 -16.49 6.09
C HIS A 7 -13.19 -15.53 5.70
N THR A 8 -13.11 -14.37 6.38
CA THR A 8 -12.09 -13.38 6.09
C THR A 8 -10.81 -14.06 6.51
N ILE A 9 -10.09 -14.61 5.53
CA ILE A 9 -8.81 -15.25 5.78
C ILE A 9 -7.84 -14.10 6.01
N GLU A 10 -7.73 -13.71 7.26
CA GLU A 10 -6.91 -12.60 7.70
C GLU A 10 -5.45 -13.04 7.75
N GLY A 11 -4.68 -12.62 6.75
CA GLY A 11 -3.23 -12.62 6.85
C GLY A 11 -2.78 -11.35 7.57
N SER A 12 -1.95 -11.48 8.60
CA SER A 12 -1.38 -10.33 9.33
C SER A 12 -0.38 -9.51 8.50
N SER A 13 0.03 -10.01 7.33
CA SER A 13 0.97 -9.36 6.43
C SER A 13 0.59 -9.59 4.97
N LEU A 14 0.91 -8.61 4.11
CA LEU A 14 0.75 -8.72 2.65
C LEU A 14 1.53 -9.91 2.08
N GLU A 15 2.66 -10.27 2.69
CA GLU A 15 3.47 -11.43 2.28
C GLU A 15 2.74 -12.75 2.55
N THR A 16 2.13 -12.89 3.73
CA THR A 16 1.31 -14.07 4.07
C THR A 16 0.13 -14.19 3.12
N ILE A 17 -0.57 -13.08 2.85
CA ILE A 17 -1.68 -13.06 1.88
C ILE A 17 -1.19 -13.47 0.49
N ARG A 18 -0.02 -12.98 0.06
CA ARG A 18 0.57 -13.40 -1.21
C ARG A 18 0.82 -14.91 -1.25
N HIS A 19 1.40 -15.49 -0.21
CA HIS A 19 1.62 -16.94 -0.13
C HIS A 19 0.31 -17.74 -0.17
N MET A 20 -0.74 -17.26 0.50
CA MET A 20 -2.07 -17.88 0.43
C MET A 20 -2.63 -17.91 -1.00
N VAL A 21 -2.45 -16.82 -1.75
CA VAL A 21 -2.82 -16.76 -3.18
C VAL A 21 -1.96 -17.72 -4.02
N VAL A 22 -0.66 -17.81 -3.77
CA VAL A 22 0.24 -18.78 -4.44
C VAL A 22 -0.22 -20.21 -4.19
N SER A 23 -0.70 -20.52 -2.98
CA SER A 23 -1.24 -21.84 -2.60
C SER A 23 -2.65 -22.11 -3.16
N GLY A 24 -3.22 -21.21 -3.96
CA GLY A 24 -4.51 -21.41 -4.61
C GLY A 24 -5.74 -21.01 -3.78
N LEU A 25 -5.55 -20.28 -2.67
CA LEU A 25 -6.64 -19.91 -1.76
C LEU A 25 -7.59 -18.84 -2.34
N GLY A 26 -7.26 -18.24 -3.48
CA GLY A 26 -8.12 -17.29 -4.18
C GLY A 26 -7.34 -16.16 -4.85
N ILE A 27 -7.95 -14.97 -4.90
CA ILE A 27 -7.36 -13.74 -5.43
C ILE A 27 -7.30 -12.67 -4.35
N THR A 28 -6.43 -11.68 -4.51
CA THR A 28 -6.31 -10.56 -3.56
C THR A 28 -5.98 -9.26 -4.26
N VAL A 29 -6.14 -8.15 -3.55
CA VAL A 29 -5.79 -6.80 -4.02
C VAL A 29 -4.60 -6.29 -3.21
N LEU A 30 -3.54 -5.89 -3.89
CA LEU A 30 -2.34 -5.34 -3.28
C LEU A 30 -2.11 -3.90 -3.73
N PRO A 31 -1.52 -3.04 -2.87
CA PRO A 31 -1.00 -1.76 -3.34
C PRO A 31 0.10 -1.99 -4.37
N CYS A 32 0.21 -1.09 -5.34
CA CYS A 32 1.15 -1.23 -6.45
C CYS A 32 2.61 -1.42 -5.99
N THR A 33 2.99 -0.83 -4.85
CA THR A 33 4.32 -0.93 -4.26
C THR A 33 4.63 -2.33 -3.71
N ALA A 34 3.60 -3.12 -3.36
CA ALA A 34 3.74 -4.49 -2.88
C ALA A 34 3.52 -5.53 -3.98
N ALA A 35 2.81 -5.19 -5.05
CA ALA A 35 2.51 -6.14 -6.13
C ALA A 35 3.79 -6.60 -6.89
N GLY A 36 4.79 -5.72 -7.04
CA GLY A 36 6.01 -6.00 -7.81
C GLY A 36 7.27 -6.31 -6.99
N ALA A 37 7.18 -6.40 -5.66
CA ALA A 37 8.33 -6.39 -4.75
C ALA A 37 9.17 -7.68 -4.73
N HIS A 38 8.71 -8.78 -5.34
CA HIS A 38 9.45 -10.04 -5.39
C HIS A 38 9.44 -10.62 -6.80
N SER A 39 10.60 -10.62 -7.46
CA SER A 39 10.81 -11.28 -8.76
C SER A 39 10.51 -12.79 -8.71
N TYR A 40 10.62 -13.41 -7.53
CA TYR A 40 10.34 -14.84 -7.33
C TYR A 40 8.85 -15.19 -7.48
N SER A 41 7.93 -14.35 -7.01
CA SER A 41 6.49 -14.62 -7.09
C SER A 41 5.88 -14.33 -8.45
N GLN A 42 6.59 -13.61 -9.34
CA GLN A 42 6.08 -13.26 -10.67
C GLN A 42 5.89 -14.47 -11.59
N ARG A 43 6.54 -15.60 -11.31
CA ARG A 43 6.34 -16.86 -12.06
C ARG A 43 5.12 -17.65 -11.59
N LEU A 44 4.71 -17.47 -10.34
CA LEU A 44 3.60 -18.21 -9.72
C LEU A 44 2.31 -17.37 -9.64
N LEU A 45 2.42 -16.05 -9.80
CA LEU A 45 1.29 -15.13 -9.70
C LEU A 45 1.12 -14.31 -10.96
N CYS A 46 -0.14 -14.15 -11.33
CA CYS A 46 -0.59 -13.33 -12.43
C CYS A 46 -1.09 -11.99 -11.88
N ILE A 47 -0.39 -10.89 -12.19
CA ILE A 47 -0.80 -9.54 -11.75
C ILE A 47 -1.71 -8.92 -12.83
N ARG A 48 -2.85 -8.36 -12.40
CA ARG A 48 -3.77 -7.61 -13.25
C ARG A 48 -4.02 -6.23 -12.65
N ARG A 49 -3.95 -5.18 -13.47
CA ARG A 49 -4.31 -3.82 -13.08
C ARG A 49 -5.81 -3.61 -13.26
N PHE A 50 -6.41 -2.80 -12.40
CA PHE A 50 -7.80 -2.36 -12.57
C PHE A 50 -7.95 -1.49 -13.81
N SER A 51 -9.12 -1.57 -14.44
CA SER A 51 -9.57 -0.59 -15.43
C SER A 51 -9.85 0.75 -14.75
N ASN A 52 -9.88 1.83 -15.52
CA ASN A 52 -10.25 3.13 -14.99
C ASN A 52 -11.72 3.12 -14.53
N PRO A 53 -12.07 3.71 -13.37
CA PRO A 53 -11.21 4.41 -12.42
C PRO A 53 -10.41 3.48 -11.50
N VAL A 54 -9.09 3.66 -11.47
CA VAL A 54 -8.20 2.84 -10.62
C VAL A 54 -8.36 3.23 -9.15
N PRO A 55 -8.64 2.27 -8.24
CA PRO A 55 -8.75 2.54 -6.81
C PRO A 55 -7.39 2.99 -6.25
N HIS A 56 -7.41 3.97 -5.36
CA HIS A 56 -6.21 4.51 -4.73
C HIS A 56 -6.43 4.78 -3.25
N ARG A 57 -5.33 4.83 -2.49
CA ARG A 57 -5.29 5.25 -1.10
C ARG A 57 -4.31 6.40 -0.94
N THR A 58 -4.60 7.33 -0.04
CA THR A 58 -3.68 8.40 0.32
C THR A 58 -2.83 7.95 1.50
N VAL A 59 -1.51 7.90 1.30
CA VAL A 59 -0.55 7.69 2.39
C VAL A 59 -0.13 9.05 2.93
N ALA A 60 -0.19 9.23 4.24
CA ALA A 60 0.15 10.47 4.91
C ALA A 60 1.26 10.27 5.94
N LEU A 61 2.07 11.32 6.13
CA LEU A 61 2.99 11.43 7.25
C LEU A 61 2.24 12.15 8.38
N ALA A 62 2.14 11.52 9.54
CA ALA A 62 1.48 12.07 10.72
C ALA A 62 2.49 12.22 11.87
N TRP A 63 2.39 13.31 12.62
CA TRP A 63 3.21 13.59 13.79
C TRP A 63 2.39 14.39 14.81
N ARG A 64 2.84 14.41 16.07
CA ARG A 64 2.20 15.22 17.13
C ARG A 64 2.51 16.70 16.89
N VAL A 65 1.53 17.57 17.08
CA VAL A 65 1.70 19.03 16.97
C VAL A 65 2.80 19.56 17.90
N SER A 66 2.95 18.97 19.09
CA SER A 66 3.97 19.33 20.08
C SER A 66 5.38 18.80 19.77
N PHE A 67 5.59 18.16 18.61
CA PHE A 67 6.90 17.61 18.27
C PHE A 67 7.93 18.75 18.08
N PRO A 68 9.02 18.80 18.87
CA PRO A 68 9.86 20.00 18.96
C PRO A 68 10.82 20.21 17.78
N ARG A 69 10.88 19.29 16.80
CA ARG A 69 11.87 19.31 15.71
C ARG A 69 11.22 19.24 14.32
N PRO A 70 10.51 20.29 13.86
CA PRO A 70 9.82 20.27 12.57
C PRO A 70 10.75 19.96 11.38
N LYS A 71 12.01 20.42 11.43
CA LYS A 71 13.02 20.13 10.40
C LYS A 71 13.26 18.64 10.15
N VAL A 72 13.05 17.79 11.17
CA VAL A 72 13.18 16.32 11.02
C VAL A 72 12.00 15.77 10.20
N ILE A 73 10.80 16.31 10.41
CA ILE A 73 9.62 15.94 9.61
C ILE A 73 9.82 16.34 8.15
N ASP A 74 10.38 17.52 7.90
CA ASP A 74 10.72 17.98 6.55
C ASP A 74 11.77 17.08 5.88
N ALA A 75 12.80 16.66 6.64
CA ALA A 75 13.81 15.73 6.15
C ALA A 75 13.20 14.37 5.80
N ILE A 76 12.37 13.79 6.67
CA ILE A 76 11.67 12.52 6.40
C ILE A 76 10.76 12.65 5.16
N SER A 77 9.99 13.73 5.06
CA SER A 77 9.12 13.99 3.91
C SER A 77 9.92 14.07 2.61
N SER A 78 11.07 14.74 2.65
CA SER A 78 11.99 14.87 1.51
C SER A 78 12.57 13.51 1.13
N SER A 79 13.01 12.71 2.10
CA SER A 79 13.52 11.35 1.86
C SER A 79 12.48 10.44 1.23
N ILE A 80 11.23 10.46 1.70
CA ILE A 80 10.13 9.67 1.11
C ILE A 80 9.86 10.08 -0.34
N ARG A 81 9.98 11.39 -0.65
CA ARG A 81 9.82 11.90 -2.03
C ARG A 81 11.00 11.59 -2.93
N ALA A 82 12.21 11.45 -2.38
CA ALA A 82 13.40 11.07 -3.12
C ALA A 82 13.42 9.58 -3.49
N CYS A 83 12.63 8.74 -2.82
CA CYS A 83 12.49 7.32 -3.19
C CYS A 83 11.85 7.17 -4.58
N ASN A 84 12.51 6.43 -5.47
CA ASN A 84 12.04 6.19 -6.83
C ASN A 84 10.89 5.16 -6.89
N LEU A 85 9.68 5.58 -6.51
CA LEU A 85 8.47 4.75 -6.51
C LEU A 85 7.67 4.93 -7.81
N SER A 86 7.92 4.08 -8.80
CA SER A 86 7.38 4.19 -10.17
C SER A 86 5.84 4.17 -10.29
N CYS A 87 5.13 3.67 -9.28
CA CYS A 87 3.68 3.49 -9.32
C CYS A 87 2.91 4.44 -8.38
N VAL A 88 3.59 5.38 -7.73
CA VAL A 88 3.00 6.30 -6.74
C VAL A 88 2.85 7.69 -7.33
N LYS A 89 1.76 8.38 -6.99
CA LYS A 89 1.55 9.79 -7.28
C LYS A 89 1.65 10.60 -5.99
N TYR A 90 2.54 11.59 -5.96
CA TYR A 90 2.66 12.47 -4.81
C TYR A 90 1.54 13.50 -4.81
N THR A 91 0.76 13.54 -3.73
CA THR A 91 -0.35 14.48 -3.59
C THR A 91 0.17 15.85 -3.14
N ARG A 92 -0.48 16.93 -3.59
CA ARG A 92 -0.13 18.28 -3.15
C ARG A 92 -0.53 18.42 -1.68
N THR A 93 0.46 18.59 -0.80
CA THR A 93 0.25 18.73 0.65
C THR A 93 -0.64 19.95 0.91
N ARG A 94 -1.87 19.74 1.40
CA ARG A 94 -2.56 20.80 2.14
C ARG A 94 -1.95 20.81 3.52
N LYS A 95 -1.18 21.85 3.86
CA LYS A 95 -0.89 22.13 5.27
C LYS A 95 -2.24 22.45 5.90
N THR A 96 -2.83 21.50 6.62
CA THR A 96 -3.88 21.83 7.56
C THR A 96 -3.20 22.66 8.63
N ALA A 97 -3.40 23.99 8.58
CA ALA A 97 -3.03 24.86 9.68
C ALA A 97 -3.78 24.33 10.92
N ALA A 98 -3.01 23.99 11.94
CA ALA A 98 -3.54 23.80 13.29
C ALA A 98 -3.96 25.16 13.84
#